data_AF-A0A509ED09-F1
#
_entry.id   AF-A0A509ED09-F1
#
_cell.length_a   1.000
_cell.length_b   1.000
_cell.length_c   1.000
_cell.angle_alpha   90.00
_cell.angle_beta   90.00
_cell.angle_gamma   90.00
#
_symmetry.space_group_name_H-M   'P 1'
#
loop_
_entity.id
_entity.type
_entity.pdbx_description
1 polymer ?
#
loop_
_entity_poly.entity_id
_entity_poly.type
_entity_poly.pdbx_seq_one_letter_code
_entity_poly.pdbx_strand_id
1 'polypeptide(L)'
;MFNDLRSAVRRIEEDIEKLVEEQNRSLRATASRLALLYLQKERMEELLAKAETETVPMPLPAAPASPPPPGRPERAGASSVVLGRAATVIVEALERAGEAGLSGTELNDAVRDAQMSKDASEKAKTRLKRLGLVRHDELARRWYPLPRAEVGAR
;
A
#
# COMPACT_ATOMS: atom_id res chain seq x y z
N MET A 1 -45.18 14.15 34.14
CA MET A 1 -44.75 12.85 33.60
C MET A 1 -44.92 12.75 32.07
N PHE A 2 -46.12 12.83 31.49
CA PHE A 2 -46.27 12.77 30.01
C PHE A 2 -45.63 13.95 29.27
N ASN A 3 -45.65 15.17 29.83
CA ASN A 3 -44.97 16.32 29.25
C ASN A 3 -43.44 16.18 29.30
N ASP A 4 -42.89 15.59 30.37
CA ASP A 4 -41.44 15.36 30.51
C ASP A 4 -40.94 14.34 29.48
N LEU A 5 -41.75 13.31 29.20
CA LEU A 5 -41.44 12.31 28.18
C LEU A 5 -41.45 12.92 26.76
N ARG A 6 -42.44 13.77 26.44
CA ARG A 6 -42.47 14.49 25.15
C ARG A 6 -41.29 15.44 24.98
N SER A 7 -40.89 16.14 26.05
CA SER A 7 -39.70 16.99 26.02
C SER A 7 -38.42 16.18 25.85
N ALA A 8 -38.32 15.00 26.47
CA ALA A 8 -37.19 14.10 26.29
C ALA A 8 -37.10 13.56 24.84
N VAL A 9 -38.23 13.14 24.27
CA VAL A 9 -38.31 12.71 22.86
C VAL A 9 -37.87 13.83 21.92
N ARG A 10 -38.35 15.06 22.13
CA ARG A 10 -37.97 16.22 21.31
C ARG A 10 -36.47 16.51 21.36
N ARG A 11 -35.85 16.38 22.54
CA ARG A 11 -34.39 16.53 22.68
C ARG A 11 -33.63 15.46 21.92
N ILE A 12 -34.11 14.21 21.97
CA ILE A 12 -33.51 13.10 21.21
C ILE A 12 -33.64 13.36 19.71
N GLU A 13 -34.79 13.85 19.24
CA GLU A 13 -35.00 14.22 17.83
C GLU A 13 -34.02 15.33 17.39
N GLU A 14 -33.87 16.39 18.19
CA GLU A 14 -32.91 17.47 17.93
C GLU A 14 -31.45 16.98 17.92
N ASP A 15 -31.09 16.05 18.81
CA ASP A 15 -29.75 15.47 18.86
C ASP A 15 -29.48 14.54 17.66
N ILE A 16 -30.49 13.77 17.22
CA ILE A 16 -30.41 12.97 15.99
C ILE A 16 -30.19 13.89 14.79
N GLU A 17 -30.96 14.97 14.68
CA GLU A 17 -30.86 15.89 13.54
C GLU A 17 -29.48 16.56 13.48
N LYS A 18 -28.96 17.04 14.62
CA LYS A 18 -27.59 17.57 14.71
C LYS A 18 -26.54 16.55 14.29
N LEU A 19 -26.66 15.30 14.75
CA LEU A 19 -25.73 14.24 14.41
C LEU A 19 -25.76 13.95 12.90
N VAL A 20 -26.96 13.90 12.30
CA VAL A 20 -27.13 13.71 10.85
C VAL A 20 -26.48 14.86 10.08
N GLU A 21 -26.67 16.11 10.50
CA GLU A 21 -26.04 17.27 9.86
C GLU A 21 -24.52 17.25 9.95
N GLU A 22 -23.96 16.85 11.10
CA GLU A 22 -22.53 16.73 11.31
C GLU A 22 -21.93 15.63 10.41
N GLN A 23 -22.56 14.45 10.38
CA GLN A 23 -22.13 13.35 9.51
C GLN A 23 -22.21 13.74 8.03
N ASN A 24 -23.28 14.42 7.62
CA ASN A 24 -23.42 14.92 6.25
C ASN A 24 -22.33 15.94 5.89
N ARG A 25 -21.96 16.83 6.81
CA ARG A 25 -20.83 17.75 6.62
C ARG A 25 -19.51 17.01 6.46
N SER A 26 -19.24 16.03 7.31
CA SER A 26 -18.04 15.20 7.24
C SER A 26 -17.95 14.40 5.94
N LEU A 27 -19.06 13.79 5.51
CA LEU A 27 -19.16 13.07 4.25
C LEU A 27 -18.88 13.99 3.05
N ARG A 28 -19.48 15.19 3.01
CA ARG A 28 -19.21 16.17 1.96
C ARG A 28 -17.74 16.59 1.93
N ALA A 29 -17.14 16.88 3.08
CA ALA A 29 -15.72 17.25 3.15
C ALA A 29 -14.81 16.13 2.63
N THR A 30 -15.12 14.88 2.98
CA THR A 30 -14.37 13.70 2.55
C THR A 30 -14.56 13.45 1.05
N ALA A 31 -15.78 13.56 0.53
CA ALA A 31 -16.07 13.44 -0.90
C ALA A 31 -15.32 14.51 -1.72
N SER A 32 -15.30 15.76 -1.26
CA SER A 32 -14.53 16.83 -1.91
C SER A 32 -13.03 16.53 -1.91
N ARG A 33 -12.47 16.05 -0.80
CA ARG A 33 -11.06 15.66 -0.72
C ARG A 33 -10.74 14.50 -1.66
N LEU A 34 -11.62 13.51 -1.73
CA LEU A 34 -11.49 12.36 -2.60
C LEU A 34 -11.47 12.79 -4.07
N ALA A 35 -12.38 13.69 -4.47
CA ALA A 35 -12.41 14.24 -5.83
C ALA A 35 -11.10 14.94 -6.22
N LEU A 36 -10.52 15.74 -5.31
CA LEU A 36 -9.22 16.38 -5.54
C LEU A 36 -8.08 15.36 -5.72
N LEU A 37 -8.08 14.28 -4.93
CA LEU A 37 -7.08 13.23 -5.04
C LEU A 37 -7.22 12.45 -6.36
N TYR A 38 -8.43 12.17 -6.82
CA TYR A 38 -8.65 11.55 -8.13
C TYR A 38 -8.15 12.44 -9.27
N LEU A 39 -8.46 13.74 -9.25
CA LEU A 39 -7.93 14.68 -10.25
C LEU A 39 -6.39 14.75 -10.22
N GLN A 40 -5.79 14.75 -9.03
CA GLN A 40 -4.33 14.73 -8.89
C GLN A 40 -3.73 13.44 -9.46
N LYS A 41 -4.36 12.29 -9.19
CA LYS A 41 -3.95 10.99 -9.71
C LYS A 41 -4.00 10.97 -11.24
N GLU A 42 -5.13 11.38 -11.83
CA GLU A 42 -5.28 11.45 -13.29
C GLU A 42 -4.21 12.34 -13.92
N ARG A 43 -3.97 13.53 -13.34
CA ARG A 43 -2.90 14.42 -13.81
C ARG A 43 -1.52 13.77 -13.74
N MET A 44 -1.22 13.02 -12.68
CA MET A 44 0.07 12.32 -12.56
C MET A 44 0.18 11.17 -13.57
N GLU A 45 -0.91 10.44 -13.81
CA GLU A 45 -0.97 9.38 -14.83
C GLU A 45 -0.75 9.94 -16.24
N GLU A 46 -1.33 11.11 -16.56
CA GLU A 46 -1.05 11.80 -17.82
C GLU A 46 0.42 12.24 -17.96
N LEU A 47 1.04 12.71 -16.88
CA LEU A 47 2.46 13.09 -16.89
C LEU A 47 3.37 11.87 -17.07
N LEU A 48 3.04 10.75 -16.45
CA LEU A 48 3.75 9.48 -16.65
C LEU A 48 3.60 8.99 -18.09
N ALA A 49 2.39 8.98 -18.64
CA ALA A 49 2.15 8.60 -20.03
C ALA A 49 2.95 9.48 -21.01
N LYS A 50 2.99 10.80 -20.77
CA LYS A 50 3.80 11.74 -21.57
C LYS A 50 5.30 11.44 -21.45
N ALA A 51 5.79 11.20 -20.24
CA ALA A 51 7.20 10.86 -20.00
C ALA A 51 7.60 9.52 -20.64
N GLU A 52 6.73 8.52 -20.63
CA GLU A 52 6.95 7.25 -21.32
C GLU A 52 7.02 7.44 -22.83
N THR A 53 6.15 8.28 -23.41
CA THR A 53 6.18 8.58 -24.85
C THR A 53 7.37 9.45 -25.28
N GLU A 54 7.98 10.21 -24.37
CA GLU A 54 9.16 11.07 -24.66
C GLU A 54 10.50 10.34 -24.47
N THR A 55 10.49 9.04 -24.10
CA THR A 55 11.71 8.21 -24.11
C THR A 55 12.11 7.80 -25.52
N VAL A 56 12.72 8.74 -26.27
CA VAL A 56 13.49 8.43 -27.48
C VAL A 56 14.66 7.52 -27.08
N PRO A 57 14.85 6.36 -27.76
CA PRO A 57 15.88 5.39 -27.40
C PRO A 57 17.26 5.96 -27.71
N MET A 58 18.08 6.17 -26.68
CA MET A 58 19.47 6.56 -26.87
C MET A 58 20.26 5.35 -27.41
N PRO A 59 20.96 5.44 -28.56
CA PRO A 59 21.77 4.34 -29.07
C PRO A 59 22.97 4.12 -28.15
N LEU A 60 23.19 2.87 -27.73
CA LEU A 60 24.42 2.44 -27.05
C LEU A 60 25.64 2.72 -27.95
N PRO A 61 26.64 3.50 -27.50
CA PRO A 61 27.94 3.53 -28.17
C PRO A 61 28.69 2.22 -27.84
N ALA A 62 29.15 1.53 -28.89
CA ALA A 62 29.97 0.34 -28.80
C ALA A 62 31.26 0.60 -27.99
N ALA A 63 31.62 -0.38 -27.16
CA ALA A 63 32.79 -0.38 -26.30
C ALA A 63 34.12 -0.39 -27.08
N PRO A 64 35.20 0.23 -26.55
CA PRO A 64 36.55 -0.23 -26.75
C PRO A 64 37.03 -1.07 -25.55
N ALA A 65 37.69 -2.19 -25.88
CA ALA A 65 38.22 -3.18 -24.97
C ALA A 65 39.26 -2.62 -23.98
N SER A 66 39.22 -3.10 -22.73
CA SER A 66 40.34 -3.03 -21.78
C SER A 66 40.48 -4.37 -21.04
N PRO A 67 41.70 -4.92 -20.86
CA PRO A 67 41.93 -6.25 -20.25
C PRO A 67 41.70 -6.27 -18.72
N PRO A 68 41.57 -7.45 -18.09
CA PRO A 68 40.93 -7.61 -16.79
C PRO A 68 41.88 -7.45 -15.59
N PRO A 69 41.43 -6.93 -14.43
CA PRO A 69 42.03 -7.19 -13.13
C PRO A 69 41.28 -8.31 -12.36
N PRO A 70 41.95 -8.98 -11.41
CA PRO A 70 41.58 -10.31 -10.94
C PRO A 70 40.48 -10.29 -9.87
N GLY A 71 39.67 -11.36 -9.87
CA GLY A 71 38.95 -11.81 -8.68
C GLY A 71 37.73 -10.98 -8.29
N ARG A 72 36.61 -11.18 -8.99
CA ARG A 72 35.29 -10.92 -8.41
C ARG A 72 34.42 -12.15 -8.67
N PRO A 73 33.88 -12.81 -7.62
CA PRO A 73 33.08 -14.00 -7.83
C PRO A 73 31.88 -13.65 -8.71
N GLU A 74 31.58 -14.56 -9.63
CA GLU A 74 30.38 -14.59 -10.44
C GLU A 74 29.19 -14.14 -9.59
N ARG A 75 28.54 -13.03 -10.00
CA ARG A 75 27.17 -12.78 -9.56
C ARG A 75 26.30 -13.79 -10.29
N ALA A 76 26.28 -14.99 -9.72
CA ALA A 76 25.18 -15.92 -9.82
C ALA A 76 23.87 -15.15 -9.60
N GLY A 77 22.87 -15.60 -10.35
CA GLY A 77 21.55 -15.00 -10.42
C GLY A 77 20.84 -14.85 -9.07
N ALA A 78 19.73 -14.14 -9.17
CA ALA A 78 18.83 -13.77 -8.09
C ALA A 78 19.48 -12.87 -7.03
N SER A 79 19.21 -11.57 -7.13
CA SER A 79 19.10 -10.72 -5.95
C SER A 79 17.97 -11.28 -5.07
N SER A 80 18.26 -12.35 -4.33
CA SER A 80 17.50 -12.74 -3.16
C SER A 80 17.68 -11.61 -2.15
N VAL A 81 16.76 -10.65 -2.19
CA VAL A 81 16.66 -9.66 -1.14
C VAL A 81 16.45 -10.47 0.12
N VAL A 82 17.46 -10.53 0.99
CA VAL A 82 17.37 -11.21 2.29
C VAL A 82 16.30 -10.47 3.09
N LEU A 83 15.07 -10.98 3.00
CA LEU A 83 13.95 -10.50 3.78
C LEU A 83 14.20 -10.94 5.22
N GLY A 84 14.11 -10.00 6.16
CA GLY A 84 14.17 -10.34 7.57
C GLY A 84 13.02 -11.27 7.94
N ARG A 85 13.18 -12.10 8.96
CA ARG A 85 12.23 -13.15 9.36
C ARG A 85 10.77 -12.66 9.42
N ALA A 86 10.52 -11.46 9.95
CA ALA A 86 9.20 -10.83 10.00
C ALA A 86 8.63 -10.45 8.61
N ALA A 87 9.49 -10.01 7.68
CA ALA A 87 9.08 -9.68 6.33
C ALA A 87 8.74 -10.92 5.51
N THR A 88 9.46 -12.03 5.71
CA THR A 88 9.13 -13.33 5.10
C THR A 88 7.78 -13.84 5.58
N VAL A 89 7.52 -13.79 6.90
CA VAL A 89 6.24 -14.20 7.49
C VAL A 89 5.06 -13.37 6.93
N ILE A 90 5.25 -12.05 6.77
CA ILE A 90 4.22 -11.18 6.19
C ILE A 90 3.96 -11.54 4.72
N VAL A 91 5.01 -11.79 3.93
CA VAL A 91 4.84 -12.18 2.51
C VAL A 91 4.13 -13.52 2.39
N GLU A 92 4.53 -14.53 3.16
CA GLU A 92 3.86 -15.84 3.18
C GLU A 92 2.40 -15.75 3.62
N ALA A 93 2.09 -14.89 4.60
CA ALA A 93 0.71 -14.65 5.03
C ALA A 93 -0.12 -14.00 3.91
N LEU A 94 0.46 -13.02 3.20
CA LEU A 94 -0.19 -12.34 2.08
C LEU A 94 -0.36 -13.26 0.86
N GLU A 95 0.63 -14.10 0.54
CA GLU A 95 0.52 -15.10 -0.52
C GLU A 95 -0.58 -16.12 -0.21
N ARG A 96 -0.73 -16.54 1.05
CA ARG A 96 -1.82 -17.43 1.49
C ARG A 96 -3.20 -16.77 1.38
N ALA A 97 -3.29 -15.46 1.61
CA ALA A 97 -4.53 -14.70 1.49
C ALA A 97 -4.88 -14.34 0.03
N GLY A 98 -3.88 -14.31 -0.86
CA GLY A 98 -4.06 -14.05 -2.28
C GLY A 98 -4.79 -12.71 -2.53
N GLU A 99 -5.79 -12.75 -3.41
CA GLU A 99 -6.58 -11.57 -3.80
C GLU A 99 -7.48 -11.03 -2.69
N ALA A 100 -7.76 -11.80 -1.63
CA ALA A 100 -8.53 -11.32 -0.49
C ALA A 100 -7.78 -10.24 0.31
N GLY A 101 -6.44 -10.28 0.28
CA GLY A 101 -5.57 -9.43 1.07
C GLY A 101 -5.73 -9.64 2.59
N LEU A 102 -4.84 -9.03 3.36
CA LEU A 102 -4.88 -9.06 4.83
C LEU A 102 -4.91 -7.65 5.40
N SER A 103 -5.68 -7.44 6.45
CA SER A 103 -5.66 -6.19 7.21
C SER A 103 -4.34 -5.99 7.95
N GLY A 104 -4.04 -4.74 8.30
CA GLY A 104 -2.84 -4.42 9.08
C GLY A 104 -2.79 -5.11 10.45
N THR A 105 -3.95 -5.45 11.02
CA THR A 105 -4.11 -6.24 12.25
C THR A 105 -3.79 -7.71 12.02
N GLU A 106 -4.32 -8.33 10.96
CA GLU A 106 -4.04 -9.73 10.62
C GLU A 106 -2.55 -9.96 10.29
N LEU A 107 -1.89 -8.98 9.67
CA LEU A 107 -0.44 -9.01 9.48
C LEU A 107 0.33 -8.93 10.80
N ASN A 108 -0.15 -8.12 11.76
CA ASN A 108 0.46 -8.03 13.08
C ASN A 108 0.24 -9.31 13.88
N ASP A 109 -0.90 -9.96 13.71
CA ASP A 109 -1.21 -11.25 14.32
C ASP A 109 -0.30 -12.35 13.75
N ALA A 110 -0.12 -12.43 12.43
CA ALA A 110 0.79 -13.37 11.80
C ALA A 110 2.26 -13.23 12.28
N VAL A 111 2.73 -11.99 12.48
CA VAL A 111 4.08 -11.74 13.01
C VAL A 111 4.17 -12.06 14.50
N ARG A 112 3.10 -11.82 15.27
CA ARG A 112 3.02 -12.18 16.70
C ARG A 112 3.00 -13.70 16.88
N ASP A 113 2.28 -14.43 16.03
CA ASP A 113 2.22 -15.90 16.05
C ASP A 113 3.60 -16.51 15.72
N ALA A 114 4.41 -15.80 14.94
CA ALA A 114 5.82 -16.11 14.72
C ALA A 114 6.77 -15.66 15.87
N GLN A 115 6.22 -15.33 17.05
CA GLN A 115 6.91 -14.88 18.26
C GLN A 115 7.76 -13.62 18.07
N MET A 116 7.33 -12.69 17.21
CA MET A 116 8.05 -11.44 16.95
C MET A 116 7.27 -10.21 17.44
N SER A 117 8.01 -9.13 17.73
CA SER A 117 7.43 -7.91 18.29
C SER A 117 6.64 -7.11 17.26
N LYS A 118 5.69 -6.30 17.75
CA LYS A 118 4.90 -5.38 16.93
C LYS A 118 5.79 -4.38 16.17
N ASP A 119 6.88 -3.91 16.77
CA ASP A 119 7.84 -3.03 16.11
C ASP A 119 8.55 -3.71 14.93
N ALA A 120 8.81 -5.03 15.02
CA ALA A 120 9.38 -5.78 13.91
C ALA A 120 8.39 -5.89 12.73
N SER A 121 7.10 -6.04 13.03
CA SER A 121 6.03 -6.02 12.01
C SER A 121 5.95 -4.68 11.27
N GLU A 122 5.92 -3.56 11.99
CA GLU A 122 5.81 -2.24 11.37
C GLU A 122 7.06 -1.87 10.54
N LYS A 123 8.25 -2.25 11.02
CA LYS A 123 9.50 -2.14 10.24
C LYS A 123 9.46 -3.02 9.00
N ALA A 124 8.94 -4.24 9.10
CA ALA A 124 8.82 -5.15 7.98
C ALA A 124 7.81 -4.65 6.94
N LYS A 125 6.63 -4.15 7.34
CA LYS A 125 5.65 -3.52 6.44
C LYS A 125 6.23 -2.31 5.71
N THR A 126 6.93 -1.43 6.43
CA THR A 126 7.59 -0.27 5.85
C THR A 126 8.66 -0.68 4.83
N ARG A 127 9.46 -1.70 5.16
CA ARG A 127 10.49 -2.24 4.27
C ARG A 127 9.88 -2.93 3.04
N LEU A 128 8.80 -3.70 3.20
CA LEU A 128 8.09 -4.37 2.11
C LEU A 128 7.42 -3.36 1.16
N LYS A 129 6.83 -2.29 1.70
CA LYS A 129 6.30 -1.17 0.90
C LYS A 129 7.41 -0.49 0.09
N ARG A 130 8.56 -0.22 0.72
CA ARG A 130 9.73 0.37 0.04
C ARG A 130 10.31 -0.54 -1.05
N LEU A 131 10.26 -1.86 -0.86
CA LEU A 131 10.74 -2.85 -1.82
C LEU A 131 9.72 -3.16 -2.94
N GLY A 132 8.53 -2.57 -2.91
CA GLY A 132 7.50 -2.80 -3.93
C GLY A 132 6.92 -4.21 -3.94
N LEU A 133 7.05 -4.97 -2.83
CA LEU A 133 6.58 -6.35 -2.74
C LEU A 133 5.13 -6.46 -2.24
N VAL A 134 4.59 -5.39 -1.65
CA VAL A 134 3.24 -5.36 -1.10
C VAL A 134 2.56 -4.04 -1.46
N ARG A 135 1.27 -4.11 -1.79
CA ARG A 135 0.43 -2.92 -1.99
C ARG A 135 -0.44 -2.72 -0.76
N HIS A 136 -0.36 -1.54 -0.17
CA HIS A 136 -1.32 -1.12 0.84
C HIS A 136 -2.44 -0.33 0.16
N ASP A 137 -3.66 -0.82 0.27
CA ASP A 137 -4.86 -0.09 -0.11
C ASP A 137 -5.39 0.63 1.13
N GLU A 138 -5.25 1.95 1.13
CA GLU A 138 -5.69 2.81 2.24
C GLU A 138 -7.23 2.91 2.32
N LEU A 139 -7.94 2.66 1.22
CA LEU A 139 -9.41 2.68 1.17
C LEU A 139 -9.98 1.39 1.76
N ALA A 140 -9.41 0.25 1.38
CA ALA A 140 -9.80 -1.06 1.92
C ALA A 140 -9.17 -1.38 3.29
N ARG A 141 -8.17 -0.59 3.73
CA ARG A 141 -7.30 -0.88 4.89
C ARG A 141 -6.68 -2.28 4.83
N ARG A 142 -6.40 -2.74 3.61
CA ARG A 142 -5.91 -4.09 3.30
C ARG A 142 -4.57 -4.02 2.60
N TRP A 143 -3.78 -5.04 2.85
CA TRP A 143 -2.50 -5.30 2.26
C TRP A 143 -2.67 -6.44 1.26
N TYR A 144 -2.15 -6.25 0.07
CA TYR A 144 -2.17 -7.24 -0.99
C TYR A 144 -0.74 -7.62 -1.36
N PRO A 145 -0.48 -8.90 -1.68
CA PRO A 145 0.76 -9.27 -2.33
C PRO A 145 0.81 -8.59 -3.70
N LEU A 146 1.88 -7.87 -4.00
CA LEU A 146 2.13 -7.50 -5.40
C LEU A 146 2.73 -8.74 -6.05
N PRO A 147 2.19 -9.21 -7.20
CA PRO A 147 2.84 -10.26 -7.94
C PRO A 147 4.26 -9.78 -8.24
N ARG A 148 5.26 -10.61 -7.93
CA ARG A 148 6.59 -10.40 -8.49
C ARG A 148 6.37 -10.37 -9.99
N ALA A 149 6.51 -9.20 -10.61
CA ALA A 149 6.56 -9.13 -12.06
C ALA A 149 7.63 -10.14 -12.46
N GLU A 150 7.21 -11.21 -13.13
CA GLU A 150 8.10 -12.09 -13.84
C GLU A 150 8.85 -11.21 -14.83
N VAL A 151 10.05 -10.81 -14.45
CA VAL A 151 11.00 -10.24 -15.40
C VAL A 151 11.37 -11.40 -16.31
N GLY A 152 10.63 -11.51 -17.42
CA GLY A 152 10.99 -12.31 -18.58
C GLY A 152 10.03 -13.43 -18.92
N ALA A 153 9.10 -13.17 -19.85
CA ALA A 153 8.77 -14.09 -20.94
C ALA A 153 7.93 -13.39 -22.03
N ARG A 154 8.62 -12.67 -22.91
CA ARG A 154 8.50 -12.69 -24.40
C ARG A 154 8.84 -11.33 -24.99
#